data_AF-A0A6B0W9D2-F1
#
_entry.id   AF-A0A6B0W9D2-F1
#
_cell.length_a   1.000
_cell.length_b   1.000
_cell.length_c   1.000
_cell.angle_alpha   90.00
_cell.angle_beta   90.00
_cell.angle_gamma   90.00
#
_symmetry.space_group_name_H-M   'P 1'
#
loop_
_entity.id
_entity.type
_entity.pdbx_description
1 polymer ?
#
loop_
_entity_poly.entity_id
_entity_poly.type
_entity_poly.pdbx_seq_one_letter_code
_entity_poly.pdbx_strand_id
1 'polypeptide(L)'
;GLDIPALLEVADGYTTNTMAVAPPPALNTVNYAVEWMLREGFEFPDHLKGIDWDHWHEDWEIPGVEPESAPLMNEAFQHVIAFLQSKTKAELHPWSIETRVLVAKISNAKDLIEDPQLEARDYWRQVGGHTVPGPFARFARTPIGSVEPPPALDEGAALLDALRAPAANGAASPNGSNGRRSRVFEGLKVVDFAWYGVGPLIAKALADHGATVVHVESEQRVDGLRMAPPFKNGERDINKAQFFANFNSSKLGVAINLATEDGREIARELTQWADVMVESFVPGTMERHGLDWDTLSPDHPDLVMVRTCLRGQTGPERRYTGFGTQGSALAGIHAVTGWPDRPPIGPYGAYTDFINPRFGLLAVASALYERRRSGTGQLIDLSQGEAAIHFQAPLVLDYAANGRVAGPAGHDSRTDAPNGVYACSGRERYVAISCATTEQWHALRRAAALEGFDGPEYETYEGRHAARVSIDAQLAAWCAEQDGHELAARLTDAGVPASAVQRPSDLYSDPQLEHRGFFVTLDHSAMGPTPYDGLATQFSETPGLLSKAAPMLGEDTHYVLTEFLGISPEEVARYAESGALS
;
A
#
# COMPACT_ATOMS: atom_id res chain seq x y z
N GLY A 1 16.96 -20.44 -6.58
CA GLY A 1 17.44 -20.63 -7.96
C GLY A 1 17.27 -19.42 -8.87
N LEU A 2 16.17 -18.65 -8.84
CA LEU A 2 15.97 -17.58 -9.83
C LEU A 2 16.91 -16.38 -9.62
N ASP A 3 17.58 -15.98 -10.70
CA ASP A 3 18.41 -14.78 -10.78
C ASP A 3 17.77 -13.78 -11.77
N ILE A 4 16.71 -13.12 -11.29
CA ILE A 4 15.91 -12.17 -12.08
C ILE A 4 15.95 -10.83 -11.34
N PRO A 5 16.48 -9.76 -11.95
CA PRO A 5 16.59 -8.48 -11.29
C PRO A 5 15.20 -7.89 -11.05
N ALA A 6 14.96 -7.36 -9.86
CA ALA A 6 13.69 -6.72 -9.49
C ALA A 6 13.42 -5.40 -10.25
N LEU A 7 14.43 -4.90 -10.95
CA LEU A 7 14.41 -3.68 -11.76
C LEU A 7 15.06 -3.97 -13.10
N LEU A 8 14.51 -3.40 -14.16
CA LEU A 8 15.08 -3.49 -15.50
C LEU A 8 15.46 -2.10 -15.97
N GLU A 9 16.73 -1.93 -16.34
CA GLU A 9 17.18 -0.80 -17.14
C GLU A 9 16.67 -0.97 -18.56
N VAL A 10 15.99 0.02 -19.08
CA VAL A 10 15.37 0.04 -20.40
C VAL A 10 15.89 1.25 -21.18
N ALA A 11 15.62 1.34 -22.48
CA ALA A 11 16.27 2.31 -23.38
C ALA A 11 16.14 3.79 -22.93
N ASP A 12 15.10 4.13 -22.17
CA ASP A 12 14.78 5.47 -21.69
C ASP A 12 14.56 5.54 -20.16
N GLY A 13 15.11 4.60 -19.39
CA GLY A 13 15.09 4.65 -17.93
C GLY A 13 14.99 3.28 -17.25
N TYR A 14 14.07 3.15 -16.30
CA TYR A 14 13.89 1.92 -15.52
C TYR A 14 12.43 1.50 -15.42
N THR A 15 12.22 0.19 -15.28
CA THR A 15 10.92 -0.41 -14.95
C THR A 15 11.06 -1.37 -13.76
N THR A 16 9.98 -1.59 -13.02
CA THR A 16 9.94 -2.70 -12.06
C THR A 16 9.83 -4.01 -12.81
N ASN A 17 10.44 -5.06 -12.27
CA ASN A 17 10.32 -6.41 -12.79
C ASN A 17 9.93 -7.37 -11.68
N THR A 18 8.66 -7.79 -11.70
CA THR A 18 8.13 -8.81 -10.77
C THR A 18 7.51 -9.97 -11.53
N MET A 19 7.99 -10.20 -12.76
CA MET A 19 7.48 -11.22 -13.69
C MET A 19 7.54 -12.64 -13.12
N ALA A 20 8.42 -12.89 -12.14
CA ALA A 20 8.62 -14.19 -11.52
C ALA A 20 7.94 -14.37 -10.15
N VAL A 21 7.20 -13.37 -9.64
CA VAL A 21 6.82 -13.31 -8.22
C VAL A 21 5.34 -13.64 -7.94
N ALA A 22 4.47 -13.83 -8.95
CA ALA A 22 3.02 -13.98 -8.70
C ALA A 22 2.27 -15.03 -9.58
N PRO A 23 1.73 -16.11 -9.00
CA PRO A 23 0.67 -16.90 -9.64
C PRO A 23 -0.68 -16.14 -9.60
N PRO A 24 -1.70 -16.46 -10.43
CA PRO A 24 -1.66 -17.19 -11.71
C PRO A 24 -1.38 -16.38 -13.01
N PRO A 25 -1.65 -15.07 -13.15
CA PRO A 25 -1.44 -14.38 -14.44
C PRO A 25 0.01 -14.20 -14.88
N ALA A 26 1.00 -14.25 -13.96
CA ALA A 26 2.40 -14.02 -14.33
C ALA A 26 3.09 -15.26 -14.96
N LEU A 27 2.40 -16.40 -15.03
CA LEU A 27 2.94 -17.64 -15.59
C LEU A 27 3.23 -17.53 -17.09
N ASN A 28 2.47 -16.70 -17.83
CA ASN A 28 2.62 -16.57 -19.28
C ASN A 28 3.63 -15.50 -19.69
N THR A 29 4.42 -14.94 -18.76
CA THR A 29 5.29 -13.81 -19.08
C THR A 29 6.34 -14.15 -20.14
N VAL A 30 6.96 -15.33 -20.02
CA VAL A 30 7.92 -15.81 -21.03
C VAL A 30 7.23 -15.98 -22.38
N ASN A 31 6.03 -16.57 -22.41
CA ASN A 31 5.26 -16.75 -23.64
C ASN A 31 4.94 -15.42 -24.33
N TYR A 32 4.43 -14.42 -23.60
CA TYR A 32 4.11 -13.11 -24.16
C TYR A 32 5.34 -12.34 -24.63
N ALA A 33 6.44 -12.42 -23.87
CA ALA A 33 7.68 -11.76 -24.25
C ALA A 33 8.31 -12.43 -25.48
N VAL A 34 8.36 -13.76 -25.53
CA VAL A 34 8.88 -14.52 -26.68
C VAL A 34 8.04 -14.27 -27.92
N GLU A 35 6.71 -14.21 -27.80
CA GLU A 35 5.85 -13.85 -28.93
C GLU A 35 6.20 -12.46 -29.50
N TRP A 36 6.41 -11.47 -28.63
CA TRP A 36 6.83 -10.13 -29.06
C TRP A 36 8.25 -10.12 -29.65
N MET A 37 9.19 -10.82 -29.02
CA MET A 37 10.57 -11.01 -29.52
C MET A 37 10.57 -11.53 -30.96
N LEU A 38 9.86 -12.64 -31.21
CA LEU A 38 9.83 -13.30 -32.51
C LEU A 38 9.16 -12.42 -33.58
N ARG A 39 8.11 -11.67 -33.22
CA ARG A 39 7.47 -10.71 -34.15
C ARG A 39 8.42 -9.61 -34.60
N GLU A 40 9.39 -9.23 -33.76
CA GLU A 40 10.40 -8.24 -34.09
C GLU A 40 11.71 -8.83 -34.64
N GLY A 41 11.76 -10.15 -34.83
CA GLY A 41 12.92 -10.84 -35.40
C GLY A 41 14.07 -11.08 -34.41
N PHE A 42 13.81 -11.01 -33.10
CA PHE A 42 14.77 -11.47 -32.09
C PHE A 42 14.79 -13.00 -32.04
N GLU A 43 15.98 -13.57 -31.83
CA GLU A 43 16.14 -15.02 -31.67
C GLU A 43 15.82 -15.45 -30.23
N PHE A 44 15.15 -16.59 -30.11
CA PHE A 44 14.98 -17.32 -28.84
C PHE A 44 15.50 -18.75 -29.05
N PRO A 45 16.31 -19.32 -28.12
CA PRO A 45 16.93 -20.63 -28.33
C PRO A 45 15.91 -21.75 -28.58
N ASP A 46 16.19 -22.62 -29.56
CA ASP A 46 15.26 -23.67 -29.96
C ASP A 46 14.98 -24.69 -28.85
N HIS A 47 15.97 -24.98 -27.99
CA HIS A 47 15.79 -25.88 -26.85
C HIS A 47 14.84 -25.32 -25.78
N LEU A 48 14.69 -24.00 -25.71
CA LEU A 48 13.78 -23.31 -24.80
C LEU A 48 12.36 -23.18 -25.38
N LYS A 49 12.20 -23.18 -26.71
CA LYS A 49 10.89 -23.11 -27.38
C LYS A 49 10.00 -24.32 -27.10
N GLY A 50 10.59 -25.48 -26.79
CA GLY A 50 9.87 -26.72 -26.52
C GLY A 50 9.36 -26.85 -25.08
N ILE A 51 9.63 -25.89 -24.21
CA ILE A 51 9.23 -25.91 -22.80
C ILE A 51 7.80 -25.38 -22.67
N ASP A 52 6.98 -26.10 -21.90
CA ASP A 52 5.65 -25.62 -21.50
C ASP A 52 5.80 -24.60 -20.35
N TRP A 53 5.88 -23.32 -20.72
CA TRP A 53 5.96 -22.21 -19.78
C TRP A 53 4.63 -21.91 -19.09
N ASP A 54 3.56 -22.67 -19.29
CA ASP A 54 2.33 -22.53 -18.50
C ASP A 54 2.40 -23.39 -17.22
N HIS A 55 3.12 -24.52 -17.26
CA HIS A 55 3.24 -25.51 -16.16
C HIS A 55 4.65 -25.61 -15.55
N TRP A 56 5.55 -24.67 -15.85
CA TRP A 56 6.96 -24.70 -15.41
C TRP A 56 7.20 -24.67 -13.88
N HIS A 57 6.19 -24.30 -13.09
CA HIS A 57 6.32 -24.02 -11.66
C HIS A 57 5.86 -25.19 -10.77
N GLU A 58 5.39 -26.29 -11.36
CA GLU A 58 4.87 -27.45 -10.60
C GLU A 58 5.93 -28.10 -9.71
N ASP A 59 7.22 -28.03 -10.08
CA ASP A 59 8.34 -28.52 -9.27
C ASP A 59 8.87 -27.49 -8.24
N TRP A 60 8.40 -26.23 -8.28
CA TRP A 60 8.79 -25.15 -7.38
C TRP A 60 8.04 -25.15 -6.04
N GLU A 61 6.99 -25.95 -5.92
CA GLU A 61 6.16 -26.00 -4.72
C GLU A 61 6.77 -26.81 -3.57
N ILE A 62 7.96 -27.41 -3.77
CA ILE A 62 8.63 -28.26 -2.78
C ILE A 62 9.58 -27.43 -1.89
N PRO A 63 9.26 -27.19 -0.61
CA PRO A 63 10.11 -26.39 0.27
C PRO A 63 11.49 -27.03 0.46
N GLY A 64 12.56 -26.24 0.26
CA GLY A 64 13.94 -26.66 0.51
C GLY A 64 14.58 -27.52 -0.58
N VAL A 65 13.90 -27.76 -1.70
CA VAL A 65 14.46 -28.42 -2.88
C VAL A 65 14.66 -27.37 -3.97
N GLU A 66 15.85 -27.30 -4.56
CA GLU A 66 16.07 -26.46 -5.73
C GLU A 66 15.41 -27.12 -6.96
N PRO A 67 14.50 -26.41 -7.66
CA PRO A 67 13.79 -26.99 -8.79
C PRO A 67 14.74 -27.34 -9.92
N GLU A 68 14.58 -28.52 -10.52
CA GLU A 68 15.39 -28.96 -11.65
C GLU A 68 15.22 -28.03 -12.86
N SER A 69 14.06 -27.36 -12.96
CA SER A 69 13.74 -26.37 -13.98
C SER A 69 14.46 -25.02 -13.80
N ALA A 70 15.06 -24.72 -12.64
CA ALA A 70 15.61 -23.40 -12.34
C ALA A 70 16.69 -22.87 -13.29
N PRO A 71 17.67 -23.68 -13.75
CA PRO A 71 18.66 -23.22 -14.73
C PRO A 71 18.04 -22.82 -16.07
N LEU A 72 17.07 -23.59 -16.57
CA LEU A 72 16.36 -23.31 -17.83
C LEU A 72 15.50 -22.05 -17.71
N MET A 73 14.85 -21.86 -16.56
CA MET A 73 14.10 -20.63 -16.25
C MET A 73 15.02 -19.41 -16.28
N ASN A 74 16.17 -19.49 -15.62
CA ASN A 74 17.14 -18.40 -15.63
C ASN A 74 17.57 -18.08 -17.06
N GLU A 75 17.93 -19.09 -17.86
CA GLU A 75 18.33 -18.89 -19.25
C GLU A 75 17.22 -18.20 -20.07
N ALA A 76 15.98 -18.68 -19.99
CA ALA A 76 14.84 -18.09 -20.69
C ALA A 76 14.60 -16.63 -20.27
N PHE A 77 14.64 -16.35 -18.97
CA PHE A 77 14.48 -14.99 -18.47
C PHE A 77 15.63 -14.08 -18.89
N GLN A 78 16.87 -14.55 -18.99
CA GLN A 78 17.98 -13.71 -19.49
C GLN A 78 17.74 -13.26 -20.94
N HIS A 79 17.20 -14.13 -21.80
CA HIS A 79 16.82 -13.75 -23.16
C HIS A 79 15.65 -12.75 -23.19
N VAL A 80 14.62 -12.99 -22.38
CA VAL A 80 13.47 -12.08 -22.24
C VAL A 80 13.93 -10.72 -21.72
N ILE A 81 14.76 -10.70 -20.68
CA ILE A 81 15.33 -9.49 -20.08
C ILE A 81 16.11 -8.71 -21.14
N ALA A 82 17.04 -9.34 -21.84
CA ALA A 82 17.84 -8.68 -22.87
C ALA A 82 16.97 -8.02 -23.95
N PHE A 83 15.87 -8.66 -24.34
CA PHE A 83 14.89 -8.06 -25.24
C PHE A 83 14.17 -6.86 -24.60
N LEU A 84 13.62 -7.01 -23.39
CA LEU A 84 12.89 -5.93 -22.72
C LEU A 84 13.79 -4.72 -22.41
N GLN A 85 15.09 -4.93 -22.17
CA GLN A 85 16.08 -3.85 -22.01
C GLN A 85 16.24 -3.01 -23.29
N SER A 86 15.96 -3.56 -24.47
CA SER A 86 15.98 -2.82 -25.73
C SER A 86 14.76 -1.92 -25.94
N LYS A 87 13.73 -2.04 -25.09
CA LYS A 87 12.46 -1.32 -25.21
C LYS A 87 12.48 -0.02 -24.44
N THR A 88 11.58 0.88 -24.80
CA THR A 88 11.28 2.09 -24.03
C THR A 88 10.15 1.82 -23.02
N LYS A 89 10.04 2.67 -21.99
CA LYS A 89 8.90 2.70 -21.06
C LYS A 89 7.58 2.86 -21.82
N ALA A 90 7.57 3.62 -22.91
CA ALA A 90 6.39 3.87 -23.74
C ALA A 90 5.93 2.64 -24.54
N GLU A 91 6.84 1.74 -24.90
CA GLU A 91 6.51 0.45 -25.54
C GLU A 91 6.09 -0.60 -24.51
N LEU A 92 6.81 -0.68 -23.38
CA LEU A 92 6.57 -1.70 -22.34
C LEU A 92 5.26 -1.48 -21.59
N HIS A 93 4.88 -0.23 -21.31
CA HIS A 93 3.74 0.05 -20.43
C HIS A 93 2.41 -0.39 -21.05
N PRO A 94 2.05 -0.07 -22.31
CA PRO A 94 0.86 -0.61 -22.96
C PRO A 94 0.88 -2.14 -23.06
N TRP A 95 2.03 -2.73 -23.40
CA TRP A 95 2.20 -4.18 -23.47
C TRP A 95 1.91 -4.84 -22.12
N SER A 96 2.38 -4.27 -21.01
CA SER A 96 2.12 -4.77 -19.65
C SER A 96 0.63 -4.77 -19.30
N ILE A 97 -0.14 -3.79 -19.78
CA ILE A 97 -1.58 -3.69 -19.56
C ILE A 97 -2.32 -4.76 -20.38
N GLU A 98 -1.94 -4.93 -21.65
CA GLU A 98 -2.55 -5.89 -22.56
C GLU A 98 -2.34 -7.33 -22.09
N THR A 99 -1.10 -7.65 -21.73
CA THR A 99 -0.67 -9.00 -21.36
C THR A 99 -0.84 -9.31 -19.87
N ARG A 100 -1.07 -8.28 -19.04
CA ARG A 100 -1.11 -8.35 -17.56
C ARG A 100 0.21 -8.78 -16.93
N VAL A 101 1.31 -8.69 -17.67
CA VAL A 101 2.65 -8.92 -17.15
C VAL A 101 2.99 -7.84 -16.13
N LEU A 102 3.53 -8.24 -14.97
CA LEU A 102 3.79 -7.36 -13.83
C LEU A 102 5.09 -6.55 -13.98
N VAL A 103 5.09 -5.66 -14.97
CA VAL A 103 6.13 -4.66 -15.26
C VAL A 103 5.48 -3.27 -15.21
N ALA A 104 6.14 -2.33 -14.54
CA ALA A 104 5.66 -0.96 -14.42
C ALA A 104 6.78 0.02 -14.75
N LYS A 105 6.48 1.05 -15.54
CA LYS A 105 7.39 2.19 -15.71
C LYS A 105 7.68 2.85 -14.36
N ILE A 106 8.95 3.17 -14.10
CA ILE A 106 9.31 4.06 -12.99
C ILE A 106 9.11 5.49 -13.47
N SER A 107 8.05 6.11 -12.97
CA SER A 107 7.68 7.49 -13.31
C SER A 107 8.49 8.48 -12.48
N ASN A 108 8.95 9.58 -13.06
CA ASN A 108 9.38 10.76 -12.30
C ASN A 108 8.29 11.85 -12.35
N ALA A 109 8.53 13.02 -11.75
CA ALA A 109 7.57 14.12 -11.74
C ALA A 109 7.11 14.57 -13.15
N LYS A 110 7.99 14.50 -14.15
CA LYS A 110 7.62 14.78 -15.55
C LYS A 110 6.69 13.71 -16.10
N ASP A 111 7.08 12.44 -15.96
CA ASP A 111 6.28 11.30 -16.44
C ASP A 111 4.87 11.31 -15.82
N LEU A 112 4.73 11.77 -14.57
CA LEU A 112 3.45 11.92 -13.88
C LEU A 112 2.56 13.02 -14.49
N ILE A 113 3.11 14.21 -14.75
CA ILE A 113 2.33 15.30 -15.34
C ILE A 113 1.87 14.94 -16.76
N GLU A 114 2.69 14.21 -17.51
CA GLU A 114 2.42 13.76 -18.88
C GLU A 114 1.66 12.41 -18.93
N ASP A 115 1.20 11.88 -17.79
CA ASP A 115 0.59 10.56 -17.72
C ASP A 115 -0.84 10.54 -18.33
N PRO A 116 -1.09 9.74 -19.40
CA PRO A 116 -2.38 9.75 -20.09
C PRO A 116 -3.55 9.24 -19.23
N GLN A 117 -3.30 8.39 -18.24
CA GLN A 117 -4.35 7.92 -17.34
C GLN A 117 -4.78 9.02 -16.38
N LEU A 118 -3.82 9.78 -15.84
CA LEU A 118 -4.11 10.91 -14.95
C LEU A 118 -4.81 12.05 -15.71
N GLU A 119 -4.41 12.30 -16.95
CA GLU A 119 -5.10 13.25 -17.84
C GLU A 119 -6.54 12.81 -18.15
N ALA A 120 -6.73 11.55 -18.59
CA ALA A 120 -8.06 11.00 -18.88
C ALA A 120 -8.99 10.97 -17.66
N ARG A 121 -8.40 11.03 -16.46
CA ARG A 121 -9.09 11.11 -15.17
C ARG A 121 -9.04 12.51 -14.57
N ASP A 122 -8.83 13.57 -15.34
CA ASP A 122 -8.94 14.96 -14.87
C ASP A 122 -8.30 15.17 -13.48
N TYR A 123 -7.16 14.53 -13.26
CA TYR A 123 -6.56 14.43 -11.93
C TYR A 123 -5.87 15.74 -11.56
N TRP A 124 -5.16 16.35 -12.51
CA TRP A 124 -4.39 17.55 -12.28
C TRP A 124 -5.29 18.79 -12.15
N ARG A 125 -4.95 19.68 -11.20
CA ARG A 125 -5.62 20.97 -11.00
C ARG A 125 -4.67 22.12 -11.29
N GLN A 126 -5.22 23.26 -11.70
CA GLN A 126 -4.49 24.50 -11.95
C GLN A 126 -4.74 25.47 -10.81
N VAL A 127 -3.70 25.84 -10.07
CA VAL A 127 -3.79 26.73 -8.91
C VAL A 127 -2.65 27.74 -8.96
N GLY A 128 -2.98 29.02 -9.01
CA GLY A 128 -1.97 30.09 -9.07
C GLY A 128 -1.04 30.01 -10.29
N GLY A 129 -1.48 29.40 -11.39
CA GLY A 129 -0.65 29.17 -12.59
C GLY A 129 0.25 27.94 -12.52
N HIS A 130 0.11 27.10 -11.49
CA HIS A 130 0.87 25.87 -11.32
C HIS A 130 -0.04 24.63 -11.38
N THR A 131 0.50 23.56 -11.96
CA THR A 131 -0.10 22.23 -11.91
C THR A 131 0.10 21.61 -10.53
N VAL A 132 -0.98 21.22 -9.87
CA VAL A 132 -0.97 20.58 -8.54
C VAL A 132 -1.78 19.28 -8.55
N PRO A 133 -1.44 18.29 -7.69
CA PRO A 133 -2.25 17.09 -7.50
C PRO A 133 -3.71 17.45 -7.16
N GLY A 134 -4.67 16.82 -7.83
CA GLY A 134 -6.09 16.95 -7.49
C GLY A 134 -6.52 16.04 -6.35
N PRO A 135 -7.83 15.78 -6.20
CA PRO A 135 -8.34 14.94 -5.12
C PRO A 135 -7.78 13.50 -5.13
N PHE A 136 -7.51 12.94 -3.95
CA PHE A 136 -7.00 11.57 -3.78
C PHE A 136 -8.03 10.47 -4.11
N ALA A 137 -9.32 10.82 -4.20
CA ALA A 137 -10.41 9.91 -4.51
C ALA A 137 -11.58 10.66 -5.17
N ARG A 138 -12.43 9.93 -5.88
CA ARG A 138 -13.64 10.46 -6.52
C ARG A 138 -14.88 9.96 -5.80
N PHE A 139 -15.75 10.88 -5.43
CA PHE A 139 -17.01 10.63 -4.74
C PHE A 139 -18.16 10.92 -5.69
N ALA A 140 -19.11 10.00 -5.82
CA ALA A 140 -20.21 10.14 -6.77
C ALA A 140 -21.19 11.26 -6.41
N ARG A 141 -21.39 11.56 -5.11
CA ARG A 141 -22.38 12.54 -4.64
C ARG A 141 -21.78 13.75 -3.95
N THR A 142 -20.66 13.59 -3.23
CA THR A 142 -19.97 14.69 -2.56
C THR A 142 -18.52 14.80 -2.99
N PRO A 143 -18.24 15.36 -4.19
CA PRO A 143 -16.88 15.57 -4.66
C PRO A 143 -16.03 16.29 -3.61
N ILE A 144 -14.78 15.85 -3.43
CA ILE A 144 -13.80 16.58 -2.62
C ILE A 144 -13.64 17.98 -3.24
N GLY A 145 -13.74 19.02 -2.40
CA GLY A 145 -13.84 20.42 -2.80
C GLY A 145 -12.67 20.98 -3.62
N SER A 146 -12.81 22.24 -4.05
CA SER A 146 -11.85 22.95 -4.89
C SER A 146 -10.47 23.06 -4.26
N VAL A 147 -9.44 22.87 -5.08
CA VAL A 147 -8.07 23.26 -4.73
C VAL A 147 -7.96 24.74 -5.04
N GLU A 148 -8.25 25.59 -4.05
CA GLU A 148 -8.07 27.04 -4.16
C GLU A 148 -6.65 27.44 -3.73
N PRO A 149 -6.10 28.56 -4.23
CA PRO A 149 -4.86 29.09 -3.69
C PRO A 149 -4.99 29.29 -2.18
N PRO A 150 -3.92 29.07 -1.39
CA PRO A 150 -3.95 29.45 0.01
C PRO A 150 -4.25 30.95 0.11
N PRO A 151 -5.12 31.37 1.05
CA PRO A 151 -5.47 32.78 1.19
C PRO A 151 -4.21 33.61 1.42
N ALA A 152 -4.13 34.78 0.78
CA ALA A 152 -3.06 35.73 1.08
C ALA A 152 -3.15 36.18 2.55
N LEU A 153 -2.02 36.66 3.11
CA LEU A 153 -1.94 37.05 4.53
C LEU A 153 -2.98 38.12 4.91
N ASP A 154 -3.33 39.00 3.97
CA ASP A 154 -4.35 40.05 4.10
C ASP A 154 -5.78 39.56 3.79
N GLU A 155 -5.95 38.56 2.94
CA GLU A 155 -7.24 37.92 2.62
C GLU A 155 -7.76 36.99 3.72
N GLY A 156 -6.86 36.50 4.60
CA GLY A 156 -7.24 35.65 5.74
C GLY A 156 -8.28 36.32 6.66
N ALA A 157 -8.28 37.64 6.78
CA ALA A 157 -9.27 38.38 7.57
C ALA A 157 -10.69 38.29 6.98
N ALA A 158 -10.84 38.35 5.66
CA ALA A 158 -12.13 38.21 4.99
C ALA A 158 -12.65 36.76 5.05
N LEU A 159 -11.75 35.79 4.99
CA LEU A 159 -12.08 34.36 5.15
C LEU A 159 -12.60 34.06 6.57
N LEU A 160 -12.00 34.68 7.59
CA LEU A 160 -12.46 34.58 8.98
C LEU A 160 -13.88 35.13 9.16
N ASP A 161 -14.23 36.22 8.48
CA ASP A 161 -15.59 36.77 8.54
C ASP A 161 -16.62 35.89 7.82
N ALA A 162 -16.24 35.22 6.72
CA ALA A 162 -17.07 34.21 6.07
C ALA A 162 -17.27 32.95 6.95
N LEU A 163 -16.24 32.52 7.69
CA LEU A 163 -16.31 31.40 8.63
C LEU A 163 -17.10 31.73 9.91
N ARG A 164 -17.23 33.01 10.26
CA ARG A 164 -18.04 33.51 11.38
C ARG A 164 -19.52 33.62 11.04
N ALA A 165 -19.90 33.53 9.76
CA ALA A 165 -21.30 33.38 9.40
C ALA A 165 -21.81 32.09 10.05
N PRO A 166 -22.91 32.12 10.81
CA PRO A 166 -23.38 30.94 11.51
C PRO A 166 -23.59 29.83 10.48
N ALA A 167 -22.81 28.76 10.59
CA ALA A 167 -23.08 27.54 9.86
C ALA A 167 -24.57 27.25 10.04
N ALA A 168 -25.31 27.09 8.94
CA ALA A 168 -26.70 26.69 9.00
C ALA A 168 -26.74 25.37 9.78
N ASN A 169 -27.03 25.48 11.08
CA ASN A 169 -27.07 24.37 12.03
C ASN A 169 -28.28 23.51 11.67
N GLY A 170 -28.13 22.71 10.63
CA GLY A 170 -28.93 21.52 10.36
C GLY A 170 -28.33 20.29 11.01
N ALA A 171 -27.65 20.45 12.16
CA ALA A 171 -27.34 19.32 13.02
C ALA A 171 -28.66 18.87 13.64
N ALA A 172 -29.32 17.90 13.01
CA ALA A 172 -30.34 17.13 13.69
C ALA A 172 -29.71 16.60 14.99
N SER A 173 -30.27 17.00 16.13
CA SER A 173 -29.95 16.34 17.39
C SER A 173 -30.23 14.86 17.20
N PRO A 174 -29.32 13.95 17.56
CA PRO A 174 -29.61 12.53 17.49
C PRO A 174 -30.78 12.27 18.44
N ASN A 175 -31.95 11.96 17.87
CA ASN A 175 -33.05 11.41 18.63
C ASN A 175 -32.58 10.05 19.20
N GLY A 176 -32.33 10.04 20.51
CA GLY A 176 -32.50 8.91 21.41
C GLY A 176 -31.86 7.57 21.01
N SER A 177 -30.59 7.38 21.38
CA SER A 177 -30.23 6.17 22.11
C SER A 177 -29.31 6.56 23.27
N ASN A 178 -29.82 6.42 24.48
CA ASN A 178 -29.18 6.83 25.75
C ASN A 178 -28.11 5.82 26.21
N GLY A 179 -27.55 5.04 25.29
CA GLY A 179 -26.44 4.12 25.56
C GLY A 179 -25.14 4.75 25.08
N ARG A 180 -24.17 4.94 25.97
CA ARG A 180 -22.78 5.19 25.58
C ARG A 180 -22.36 4.02 24.68
N ARG A 181 -22.28 4.23 23.36
CA ARG A 181 -21.62 3.25 22.48
C ARG A 181 -20.18 3.13 22.93
N SER A 182 -19.71 1.89 23.07
CA SER A 182 -18.36 1.61 23.57
C SER A 182 -17.31 1.88 22.49
N ARG A 183 -17.69 1.79 21.21
CA ARG A 183 -16.79 1.99 20.05
C ARG A 183 -17.44 2.82 18.93
N VAL A 184 -16.60 3.46 18.12
CA VAL A 184 -17.02 4.49 17.14
C VAL A 184 -17.84 3.95 15.96
N PHE A 185 -17.55 2.72 15.50
CA PHE A 185 -18.30 2.05 14.43
C PHE A 185 -19.19 0.92 14.95
N GLU A 186 -19.49 0.89 16.25
CA GLU A 186 -20.43 -0.08 16.82
C GLU A 186 -21.79 0.00 16.11
N GLY A 187 -22.23 -1.16 15.60
CA GLY A 187 -23.46 -1.31 14.81
C GLY A 187 -23.32 -1.07 13.31
N LEU A 188 -22.14 -0.67 12.82
CA LEU A 188 -21.86 -0.57 11.38
C LEU A 188 -21.59 -1.97 10.82
N LYS A 189 -22.23 -2.32 9.71
CA LYS A 189 -22.05 -3.60 9.03
C LYS A 189 -21.25 -3.42 7.74
N VAL A 190 -20.25 -4.27 7.50
CA VAL A 190 -19.37 -4.15 6.34
C VAL A 190 -19.23 -5.51 5.67
N VAL A 191 -19.38 -5.54 4.35
CA VAL A 191 -18.96 -6.67 3.53
C VAL A 191 -17.65 -6.32 2.82
N ASP A 192 -16.66 -7.18 2.97
CA ASP A 192 -15.30 -7.02 2.47
C ASP A 192 -15.02 -8.10 1.42
N PHE A 193 -15.14 -7.72 0.15
CA PHE A 193 -14.76 -8.55 -1.00
C PHE A 193 -13.32 -8.28 -1.43
N ALA A 194 -12.60 -7.39 -0.75
CA ALA A 194 -11.25 -7.03 -1.15
C ALA A 194 -10.23 -8.04 -0.66
N TRP A 195 -9.16 -8.21 -1.44
CA TRP A 195 -8.04 -9.12 -1.13
C TRP A 195 -6.73 -8.35 -1.09
N TYR A 196 -5.68 -8.99 -0.57
CA TYR A 196 -4.36 -8.39 -0.37
C TYR A 196 -4.35 -7.24 0.64
N GLY A 197 -3.90 -6.05 0.24
CA GLY A 197 -3.53 -4.98 1.17
C GLY A 197 -4.60 -3.91 1.35
N VAL A 198 -4.84 -3.10 0.31
CA VAL A 198 -5.54 -1.82 0.49
C VAL A 198 -6.96 -1.97 1.04
N GLY A 199 -7.80 -2.78 0.39
CA GLY A 199 -9.18 -2.98 0.82
C GLY A 199 -9.28 -3.69 2.17
N PRO A 200 -8.59 -4.83 2.39
CA PRO A 200 -8.61 -5.51 3.68
C PRO A 200 -8.18 -4.63 4.84
N LEU A 201 -7.17 -3.77 4.68
CA LEU A 201 -6.73 -2.83 5.72
C LEU A 201 -7.75 -1.72 5.99
N ILE A 202 -8.50 -1.25 4.99
CA ILE A 202 -9.63 -0.33 5.19
C ILE A 202 -10.71 -1.01 6.05
N ALA A 203 -11.13 -2.20 5.64
CA ALA A 203 -12.17 -2.95 6.33
C ALA A 203 -11.73 -3.37 7.76
N LYS A 204 -10.48 -3.79 7.93
CA LYS A 204 -9.89 -4.10 9.24
C LYS A 204 -9.93 -2.91 10.17
N ALA A 205 -9.56 -1.72 9.69
CA ALA A 205 -9.61 -0.52 10.52
C ALA A 205 -11.03 -0.21 11.01
N LEU A 206 -12.07 -0.50 10.21
CA LEU A 206 -13.46 -0.39 10.66
C LEU A 206 -13.79 -1.46 11.73
N ALA A 207 -13.36 -2.71 11.53
CA ALA A 207 -13.56 -3.83 12.46
C ALA A 207 -12.94 -3.56 13.83
N ASP A 208 -11.67 -3.12 13.85
CA ASP A 208 -10.93 -2.81 15.08
C ASP A 208 -11.57 -1.66 15.87
N HIS A 209 -12.39 -0.84 15.20
CA HIS A 209 -13.13 0.27 15.79
C HIS A 209 -14.63 -0.04 15.99
N GLY A 210 -15.00 -1.32 15.93
CA GLY A 210 -16.29 -1.85 16.38
C GLY A 210 -17.29 -2.21 15.27
N ALA A 211 -16.93 -2.08 14.00
CA ALA A 211 -17.81 -2.54 12.91
C ALA A 211 -17.87 -4.09 12.88
N THR A 212 -19.02 -4.63 12.47
CA THR A 212 -19.12 -6.04 12.10
C THR A 212 -18.70 -6.20 10.65
N VAL A 213 -17.55 -6.82 10.42
CA VAL A 213 -16.97 -6.99 9.09
C VAL A 213 -16.98 -8.45 8.67
N VAL A 214 -17.54 -8.74 7.51
CA VAL A 214 -17.57 -10.08 6.89
C VAL A 214 -16.66 -10.08 5.66
N HIS A 215 -15.56 -10.82 5.73
CA HIS A 215 -14.63 -11.03 4.63
C HIS A 215 -15.07 -12.22 3.77
N VAL A 216 -15.09 -12.04 2.45
CA VAL A 216 -15.59 -13.01 1.48
C VAL A 216 -14.48 -13.51 0.56
N GLU A 217 -14.32 -14.83 0.50
CA GLU A 217 -13.39 -15.54 -0.38
C GLU A 217 -13.93 -16.97 -0.65
N SER A 218 -13.19 -17.88 -1.30
CA SER A 218 -13.59 -19.29 -1.43
C SER A 218 -12.39 -20.24 -1.49
N GLU A 219 -12.60 -21.54 -1.31
CA GLU A 219 -11.53 -22.54 -1.51
C GLU A 219 -10.93 -22.51 -2.92
N GLN A 220 -11.73 -22.21 -3.94
CA GLN A 220 -11.25 -22.13 -5.32
C GLN A 220 -10.44 -20.86 -5.58
N ARG A 221 -10.70 -19.80 -4.82
CA ARG A 221 -10.06 -18.49 -4.95
C ARG A 221 -9.94 -17.83 -3.56
N VAL A 222 -8.87 -18.20 -2.87
CA VAL A 222 -8.49 -17.62 -1.58
C VAL A 222 -7.87 -16.23 -1.75
N ASP A 223 -7.93 -15.40 -0.70
CA ASP A 223 -7.09 -14.20 -0.64
C ASP A 223 -5.61 -14.61 -0.78
N GLY A 224 -4.89 -13.98 -1.71
CA GLY A 224 -3.49 -14.29 -2.00
C GLY A 224 -2.56 -14.15 -0.79
N LEU A 225 -2.92 -13.35 0.23
CA LEU A 225 -2.13 -13.28 1.47
C LEU A 225 -2.18 -14.57 2.29
N ARG A 226 -3.16 -15.46 2.07
CA ARG A 226 -3.15 -16.82 2.66
C ARG A 226 -2.00 -17.67 2.14
N MET A 227 -1.45 -17.31 0.97
CA MET A 227 -0.30 -17.98 0.35
C MET A 227 1.02 -17.24 0.60
N ALA A 228 1.00 -16.13 1.36
CA ALA A 228 2.17 -15.31 1.59
C ALA A 228 2.80 -15.60 2.97
N PRO A 229 4.13 -15.78 3.05
CA PRO A 229 4.83 -15.93 4.33
C PRO A 229 4.77 -14.63 5.17
N PRO A 230 5.05 -14.70 6.48
CA PRO A 230 5.54 -15.88 7.21
C PRO A 230 4.41 -16.83 7.60
N PHE A 231 4.69 -18.13 7.57
CA PHE A 231 3.78 -19.17 8.05
C PHE A 231 4.14 -19.60 9.47
N LYS A 232 3.14 -19.83 10.33
CA LYS A 232 3.36 -20.34 11.69
C LYS A 232 4.16 -21.66 11.63
N ASN A 233 5.22 -21.75 12.43
CA ASN A 233 6.16 -22.89 12.47
C ASN A 233 6.83 -23.23 11.12
N GLY A 234 6.75 -22.36 10.10
CA GLY A 234 7.24 -22.64 8.76
C GLY A 234 6.36 -23.59 7.95
N GLU A 235 5.14 -23.89 8.40
CA GLU A 235 4.22 -24.81 7.73
C GLU A 235 3.35 -24.06 6.71
N ARG A 236 3.59 -24.26 5.41
CA ARG A 236 2.78 -23.65 4.34
C ARG A 236 1.35 -24.20 4.37
N ASP A 237 0.43 -23.41 4.90
CA ASP A 237 -0.99 -23.70 5.04
C ASP A 237 -1.78 -22.38 4.98
N ILE A 238 -2.89 -22.37 4.25
CA ILE A 238 -3.73 -21.18 4.00
C ILE A 238 -4.35 -20.57 5.26
N ASN A 239 -4.43 -21.34 6.34
CA ASN A 239 -4.91 -20.93 7.66
C ASN A 239 -3.76 -20.62 8.62
N LYS A 240 -2.49 -20.74 8.18
CA LYS A 240 -1.30 -20.46 9.00
C LYS A 240 -0.44 -19.31 8.49
N ALA A 241 -0.93 -18.55 7.51
CA ALA A 241 -0.25 -17.37 6.99
C ALA A 241 -0.45 -16.15 7.92
N GLN A 242 0.62 -15.71 8.56
CA GLN A 242 0.58 -14.57 9.47
C GLN A 242 0.27 -13.26 8.75
N PHE A 243 0.63 -13.16 7.47
CA PHE A 243 0.40 -11.96 6.69
C PHE A 243 -1.11 -11.72 6.48
N PHE A 244 -1.85 -12.75 6.05
CA PHE A 244 -3.32 -12.71 6.01
C PHE A 244 -3.89 -12.42 7.39
N ALA A 245 -3.40 -13.13 8.42
CA ALA A 245 -3.94 -13.01 9.76
C ALA A 245 -3.85 -11.56 10.27
N ASN A 246 -2.69 -10.92 10.12
CA ASN A 246 -2.49 -9.56 10.57
C ASN A 246 -3.42 -8.55 9.87
N PHE A 247 -3.78 -8.80 8.61
CA PHE A 247 -4.61 -7.90 7.80
C PHE A 247 -6.11 -8.15 7.96
N ASN A 248 -6.50 -9.26 8.59
CA ASN A 248 -7.89 -9.70 8.71
C ASN A 248 -8.33 -10.02 10.14
N SER A 249 -7.56 -9.62 11.16
CA SER A 249 -8.04 -9.69 12.55
C SER A 249 -9.28 -8.81 12.77
N SER A 250 -10.08 -9.17 13.78
CA SER A 250 -11.39 -8.58 14.10
C SER A 250 -12.51 -8.85 13.09
N LYS A 251 -12.24 -9.54 11.97
CA LYS A 251 -13.25 -9.87 10.95
C LYS A 251 -13.86 -11.26 11.17
N LEU A 252 -15.02 -11.46 10.56
CA LEU A 252 -15.63 -12.77 10.33
C LEU A 252 -15.28 -13.24 8.91
N GLY A 253 -15.07 -14.53 8.71
CA GLY A 253 -14.68 -15.10 7.41
C GLY A 253 -15.73 -16.04 6.85
N VAL A 254 -16.20 -15.78 5.63
CA VAL A 254 -17.14 -16.65 4.92
C VAL A 254 -16.54 -17.14 3.61
N ALA A 255 -16.88 -18.37 3.25
CA ALA A 255 -16.40 -19.02 2.05
C ALA A 255 -17.55 -19.17 1.04
N ILE A 256 -17.60 -18.28 0.06
CA ILE A 256 -18.67 -18.14 -0.93
C ILE A 256 -18.06 -18.12 -2.34
N ASN A 257 -18.46 -19.08 -3.16
CA ASN A 257 -18.01 -19.20 -4.54
C ASN A 257 -18.87 -18.37 -5.51
N LEU A 258 -18.39 -17.15 -5.82
CA LEU A 258 -19.05 -16.21 -6.75
C LEU A 258 -19.14 -16.70 -8.20
N ALA A 259 -18.48 -17.81 -8.56
CA ALA A 259 -18.62 -18.41 -9.89
C ALA A 259 -20.00 -19.08 -10.09
N THR A 260 -20.64 -19.50 -9.00
CA THR A 260 -21.98 -20.12 -9.02
C THR A 260 -23.09 -19.07 -8.94
N GLU A 261 -24.29 -19.41 -9.41
CA GLU A 261 -25.45 -18.50 -9.31
C GLU A 261 -25.90 -18.34 -7.85
N ASP A 262 -26.02 -19.45 -7.14
CA ASP A 262 -26.31 -19.49 -5.69
C ASP A 262 -25.31 -18.66 -4.87
N GLY A 263 -24.01 -18.72 -5.18
CA GLY A 263 -23.00 -17.91 -4.48
C GLY A 263 -23.15 -16.41 -4.73
N ARG A 264 -23.61 -16.01 -5.93
CA ARG A 264 -23.92 -14.61 -6.24
C ARG A 264 -25.19 -14.14 -5.54
N GLU A 265 -26.18 -15.02 -5.41
CA GLU A 265 -27.39 -14.77 -4.62
C GLU A 265 -27.00 -14.47 -3.16
N ILE A 266 -26.22 -15.35 -2.53
CA ILE A 266 -25.75 -15.15 -1.15
C ILE A 266 -24.95 -13.84 -1.02
N ALA A 267 -24.05 -13.56 -1.96
CA ALA A 267 -23.25 -12.33 -1.93
C ALA A 267 -24.10 -11.06 -2.08
N ARG A 268 -25.19 -11.12 -2.85
CA ARG A 268 -26.17 -10.03 -2.97
C ARG A 268 -26.91 -9.82 -1.66
N GLU A 269 -27.39 -10.89 -1.02
CA GLU A 269 -28.04 -10.82 0.30
C GLU A 269 -27.10 -10.25 1.37
N LEU A 270 -25.84 -10.67 1.37
CA LEU A 270 -24.82 -10.13 2.27
C LEU A 270 -24.55 -8.64 2.03
N THR A 271 -24.59 -8.21 0.77
CA THR A 271 -24.46 -6.80 0.42
C THR A 271 -25.69 -5.99 0.86
N GLN A 272 -26.89 -6.56 0.76
CA GLN A 272 -28.13 -5.93 1.27
C GLN A 272 -28.17 -5.81 2.79
N TRP A 273 -27.47 -6.70 3.50
CA TRP A 273 -27.30 -6.60 4.93
C TRP A 273 -26.30 -5.48 5.35
N ALA A 274 -25.36 -5.11 4.48
CA ALA A 274 -24.20 -4.29 4.82
C ALA A 274 -24.41 -2.78 4.62
N ASP A 275 -23.87 -1.95 5.51
CA ASP A 275 -23.83 -0.49 5.34
C ASP A 275 -22.75 -0.04 4.37
N VAL A 276 -21.64 -0.79 4.34
CA VAL A 276 -20.44 -0.49 3.56
C VAL A 276 -20.03 -1.74 2.79
N MET A 277 -19.74 -1.57 1.51
CA MET A 277 -19.11 -2.59 0.68
C MET A 277 -17.70 -2.13 0.30
N VAL A 278 -16.70 -2.97 0.56
CA VAL A 278 -15.30 -2.74 0.16
C VAL A 278 -14.92 -3.77 -0.89
N GLU A 279 -14.40 -3.32 -2.03
CA GLU A 279 -13.88 -4.19 -3.09
C GLU A 279 -12.60 -3.60 -3.68
N SER A 280 -11.68 -4.49 -4.08
CA SER A 280 -10.38 -4.10 -4.63
C SER A 280 -10.00 -4.79 -5.94
N PHE A 281 -10.98 -5.20 -6.72
CA PHE A 281 -10.75 -5.93 -7.96
C PHE A 281 -10.51 -5.00 -9.15
N VAL A 282 -9.91 -5.56 -10.19
CA VAL A 282 -9.80 -4.89 -11.48
C VAL A 282 -11.22 -4.60 -12.02
N PRO A 283 -11.48 -3.38 -12.52
CA PRO A 283 -12.76 -2.97 -13.08
C PRO A 283 -13.35 -3.98 -14.06
N GLY A 284 -14.62 -4.31 -13.87
CA GLY A 284 -15.36 -5.32 -14.62
C GLY A 284 -15.53 -6.65 -13.87
N THR A 285 -14.84 -6.87 -12.75
CA THR A 285 -14.95 -8.13 -11.99
C THR A 285 -16.26 -8.20 -11.22
N MET A 286 -16.55 -7.21 -10.38
CA MET A 286 -17.81 -7.19 -9.60
C MET A 286 -19.04 -7.02 -10.50
N GLU A 287 -18.91 -6.32 -11.64
CA GLU A 287 -19.95 -6.21 -12.66
C GLU A 287 -20.36 -7.58 -13.22
N ARG A 288 -19.41 -8.50 -13.46
CA ARG A 288 -19.72 -9.86 -13.93
C ARG A 288 -20.50 -10.69 -12.92
N HIS A 289 -20.42 -10.33 -11.64
CA HIS A 289 -21.15 -10.97 -10.55
C HIS A 289 -22.44 -10.21 -10.20
N GLY A 290 -22.74 -9.09 -10.88
CA GLY A 290 -23.90 -8.25 -10.59
C GLY A 290 -23.83 -7.57 -9.22
N LEU A 291 -22.62 -7.30 -8.73
CA LEU A 291 -22.30 -6.71 -7.42
C LEU A 291 -21.60 -5.35 -7.58
N ASP A 292 -21.86 -4.64 -8.68
CA ASP A 292 -21.35 -3.29 -8.91
C ASP A 292 -22.35 -2.22 -8.44
N TRP A 293 -21.87 -0.98 -8.38
CA TRP A 293 -22.64 0.17 -7.89
C TRP A 293 -23.93 0.43 -8.68
N ASP A 294 -23.88 0.36 -10.01
CA ASP A 294 -25.05 0.69 -10.84
C ASP A 294 -26.14 -0.37 -10.69
N THR A 295 -25.74 -1.61 -10.42
CA THR A 295 -26.66 -2.71 -10.11
C THR A 295 -27.25 -2.63 -8.69
N LEU A 296 -26.45 -2.27 -7.68
CA LEU A 296 -26.85 -2.37 -6.27
C LEU A 296 -27.50 -1.10 -5.71
N SER A 297 -27.02 0.09 -6.11
CA SER A 297 -27.45 1.35 -5.51
C SER A 297 -28.94 1.70 -5.69
N PRO A 298 -29.65 1.30 -6.76
CA PRO A 298 -31.09 1.55 -6.88
C PRO A 298 -31.92 0.88 -5.77
N ASP A 299 -31.54 -0.33 -5.37
CA ASP A 299 -32.24 -1.12 -4.35
C ASP A 299 -31.64 -0.92 -2.94
N HIS A 300 -30.45 -0.31 -2.86
CA HIS A 300 -29.74 0.00 -1.61
C HIS A 300 -29.18 1.44 -1.61
N PRO A 301 -30.04 2.47 -1.56
CA PRO A 301 -29.65 3.87 -1.76
C PRO A 301 -28.76 4.44 -0.65
N ASP A 302 -28.71 3.81 0.52
CA ASP A 302 -27.87 4.18 1.66
C ASP A 302 -26.51 3.44 1.72
N LEU A 303 -26.21 2.58 0.73
CA LEU A 303 -24.94 1.86 0.63
C LEU A 303 -23.76 2.82 0.39
N VAL A 304 -22.71 2.70 1.19
CA VAL A 304 -21.40 3.28 0.88
C VAL A 304 -20.54 2.22 0.21
N MET A 305 -20.15 2.42 -1.04
CA MET A 305 -19.31 1.48 -1.76
C MET A 305 -17.93 2.07 -2.00
N VAL A 306 -16.88 1.37 -1.61
CA VAL A 306 -15.49 1.72 -1.89
C VAL A 306 -14.92 0.74 -2.89
N ARG A 307 -14.48 1.28 -4.02
CA ARG A 307 -13.82 0.55 -5.09
C ARG A 307 -12.38 1.03 -5.19
N THR A 308 -11.40 0.15 -4.97
CA THR A 308 -9.98 0.54 -5.02
C THR A 308 -9.16 -0.34 -5.93
N CYS A 309 -8.43 0.27 -6.85
CA CYS A 309 -7.48 -0.44 -7.72
C CYS A 309 -6.33 0.49 -8.11
N LEU A 310 -5.28 -0.06 -8.74
CA LEU A 310 -4.05 0.70 -9.02
C LEU A 310 -4.27 2.00 -9.78
N ARG A 311 -5.12 1.97 -10.81
CA ARG A 311 -5.30 3.09 -11.76
C ARG A 311 -6.71 3.67 -11.77
N GLY A 312 -7.56 3.30 -10.82
CA GLY A 312 -8.94 3.78 -10.70
C GLY A 312 -9.94 3.08 -11.63
N GLN A 313 -11.23 3.30 -11.39
CA GLN A 313 -12.31 2.55 -12.04
C GLN A 313 -12.59 2.95 -13.52
N THR A 314 -12.00 4.05 -13.99
CA THR A 314 -12.21 4.60 -15.34
C THR A 314 -10.89 4.98 -16.02
N GLY A 315 -10.93 5.37 -17.29
CA GLY A 315 -9.74 5.74 -18.07
C GLY A 315 -9.11 4.59 -18.86
N PRO A 316 -8.15 4.88 -19.75
CA PRO A 316 -7.52 3.90 -20.64
C PRO A 316 -6.80 2.77 -19.89
N GLU A 317 -6.21 3.06 -18.73
CA GLU A 317 -5.44 2.10 -17.94
C GLU A 317 -6.24 1.48 -16.80
N ARG A 318 -7.57 1.62 -16.78
CA ARG A 318 -8.43 1.09 -15.71
C ARG A 318 -8.24 -0.42 -15.46
N ARG A 319 -7.78 -1.18 -16.47
CA ARG A 319 -7.54 -2.62 -16.36
C ARG A 319 -6.12 -3.00 -15.94
N TYR A 320 -5.27 -2.02 -15.58
CA TYR A 320 -3.91 -2.27 -15.12
C TYR A 320 -3.92 -3.18 -13.88
N THR A 321 -3.20 -4.30 -13.95
CA THR A 321 -3.04 -5.28 -12.87
C THR A 321 -1.69 -5.10 -12.19
N GLY A 322 -1.66 -5.21 -10.87
CA GLY A 322 -0.41 -5.22 -10.11
C GLY A 322 -0.63 -5.09 -8.62
N PHE A 323 0.48 -4.97 -7.91
CA PHE A 323 0.53 -4.78 -6.46
C PHE A 323 1.09 -3.41 -6.12
N GLY A 324 1.21 -3.10 -4.84
CA GLY A 324 1.69 -1.79 -4.42
C GLY A 324 3.13 -1.45 -4.84
N THR A 325 3.93 -2.43 -5.26
CA THR A 325 5.24 -2.18 -5.89
C THR A 325 5.08 -1.46 -7.24
N GLN A 326 4.18 -1.93 -8.10
CA GLN A 326 3.85 -1.25 -9.37
C GLN A 326 3.21 0.11 -9.10
N GLY A 327 2.30 0.18 -8.12
CA GLY A 327 1.70 1.45 -7.68
C GLY A 327 2.75 2.48 -7.28
N SER A 328 3.76 2.08 -6.53
CA SER A 328 4.85 2.95 -6.07
C SER A 328 5.73 3.44 -7.22
N ALA A 329 6.01 2.58 -8.19
CA ALA A 329 6.74 2.95 -9.40
C ALA A 329 5.96 3.93 -10.28
N LEU A 330 4.68 3.64 -10.50
CA LEU A 330 3.78 4.48 -11.31
C LEU A 330 3.51 5.84 -10.67
N ALA A 331 3.46 5.91 -9.33
CA ALA A 331 3.29 7.15 -8.56
C ALA A 331 4.60 7.93 -8.34
N GLY A 332 5.72 7.41 -8.88
CA GLY A 332 7.03 8.04 -8.89
C GLY A 332 7.85 8.02 -7.60
N ILE A 333 7.44 7.20 -6.64
CA ILE A 333 8.15 7.01 -5.38
C ILE A 333 9.51 6.32 -5.62
N HIS A 334 9.58 5.40 -6.58
CA HIS A 334 10.83 4.71 -6.93
C HIS A 334 11.87 5.67 -7.51
N ALA A 335 11.45 6.64 -8.34
CA ALA A 335 12.38 7.52 -9.05
C ALA A 335 13.24 8.41 -8.14
N VAL A 336 12.82 8.60 -6.89
CA VAL A 336 13.48 9.47 -5.91
C VAL A 336 14.09 8.70 -4.73
N THR A 337 13.97 7.37 -4.74
CA THR A 337 14.42 6.48 -3.67
C THR A 337 15.61 5.65 -4.14
N GLY A 338 16.60 5.49 -3.26
CA GLY A 338 17.88 4.83 -3.56
C GLY A 338 19.04 5.81 -3.62
N TRP A 339 20.14 5.39 -4.26
CA TRP A 339 21.36 6.19 -4.35
C TRP A 339 21.62 6.62 -5.79
N PRO A 340 22.25 7.79 -6.01
CA PRO A 340 22.43 8.37 -7.34
C PRO A 340 23.35 7.57 -8.28
N ASP A 341 24.16 6.65 -7.75
CA ASP A 341 25.15 5.85 -8.47
C ASP A 341 24.66 4.45 -8.86
N ARG A 342 23.37 4.14 -8.64
CA ARG A 342 22.76 2.83 -8.93
C ARG A 342 21.31 2.96 -9.36
N PRO A 343 20.68 1.90 -9.90
CA PRO A 343 19.27 1.92 -10.27
C PRO A 343 18.34 2.38 -9.13
N PRO A 344 17.25 3.10 -9.45
CA PRO A 344 16.27 3.53 -8.45
C PRO A 344 15.55 2.33 -7.84
N ILE A 345 15.29 2.36 -6.54
CA ILE A 345 14.62 1.27 -5.83
C ILE A 345 13.42 1.79 -5.04
N GLY A 346 12.35 1.02 -4.95
CA GLY A 346 11.21 1.36 -4.11
C GLY A 346 11.50 1.18 -2.61
N PRO A 347 10.68 1.79 -1.74
CA PRO A 347 10.63 1.41 -0.33
C PRO A 347 10.33 -0.09 -0.16
N TYR A 348 10.66 -0.65 1.00
CA TYR A 348 10.40 -2.06 1.28
C TYR A 348 8.90 -2.39 1.19
N GLY A 349 8.59 -3.51 0.52
CA GLY A 349 7.24 -4.05 0.37
C GLY A 349 6.38 -3.31 -0.65
N ALA A 350 5.09 -3.67 -0.69
CA ALA A 350 4.09 -3.04 -1.54
C ALA A 350 3.68 -1.68 -0.96
N TYR A 351 4.56 -0.67 -1.05
CA TYR A 351 4.42 0.56 -0.26
C TYR A 351 3.08 1.30 -0.41
N THR A 352 2.48 1.34 -1.62
CA THR A 352 1.14 1.94 -1.79
C THR A 352 0.05 1.19 -1.03
N ASP A 353 0.22 -0.11 -0.78
CA ASP A 353 -0.72 -0.91 0.00
C ASP A 353 -0.73 -0.51 1.48
N PHE A 354 0.37 0.09 1.97
CA PHE A 354 0.49 0.57 3.34
C PHE A 354 0.00 2.01 3.53
N ILE A 355 0.06 2.84 2.50
CA ILE A 355 -0.32 4.27 2.59
C ILE A 355 -1.76 4.55 2.17
N ASN A 356 -2.29 3.85 1.16
CA ASN A 356 -3.63 4.10 0.63
C ASN A 356 -4.80 3.75 1.57
N PRO A 357 -4.71 2.74 2.46
CA PRO A 357 -5.78 2.48 3.42
C PRO A 357 -6.16 3.70 4.25
N ARG A 358 -5.20 4.59 4.52
CA ARG A 358 -5.42 5.81 5.31
C ARG A 358 -6.35 6.79 4.59
N PHE A 359 -6.16 6.95 3.28
CA PHE A 359 -7.07 7.74 2.43
C PHE A 359 -8.44 7.06 2.30
N GLY A 360 -8.45 5.74 2.12
CA GLY A 360 -9.70 4.97 2.02
C GLY A 360 -10.55 5.08 3.29
N LEU A 361 -9.94 4.95 4.47
CA LEU A 361 -10.64 5.08 5.75
C LEU A 361 -11.24 6.49 5.93
N LEU A 362 -10.48 7.54 5.60
CA LEU A 362 -11.00 8.92 5.61
C LEU A 362 -12.18 9.06 4.65
N ALA A 363 -12.09 8.45 3.47
CA ALA A 363 -13.16 8.53 2.47
C ALA A 363 -14.44 7.83 2.95
N VAL A 364 -14.32 6.63 3.50
CA VAL A 364 -15.46 5.89 4.09
C VAL A 364 -16.08 6.70 5.23
N ALA A 365 -15.25 7.20 6.16
CA ALA A 365 -15.72 7.99 7.28
C ALA A 365 -16.46 9.27 6.83
N SER A 366 -15.97 9.92 5.77
CA SER A 366 -16.60 11.11 5.18
C SER A 366 -17.95 10.78 4.52
N ALA A 367 -18.02 9.67 3.77
CA ALA A 367 -19.27 9.23 3.17
C ALA A 367 -20.30 8.79 4.22
N LEU A 368 -19.88 8.08 5.28
CA LEU A 368 -20.76 7.73 6.40
C LEU A 368 -21.22 8.97 7.17
N TYR A 369 -20.36 9.97 7.33
CA TYR A 369 -20.71 11.24 7.96
C TYR A 369 -21.75 12.02 7.13
N GLU A 370 -21.62 12.04 5.80
CA GLU A 370 -22.62 12.63 4.91
C GLU A 370 -23.93 11.84 4.94
N ARG A 371 -23.86 10.51 4.88
CA ARG A 371 -25.01 9.61 4.96
C ARG A 371 -25.84 9.86 6.22
N ARG A 372 -25.21 10.15 7.36
CA ARG A 372 -25.94 10.51 8.60
C ARG A 372 -26.84 11.74 8.44
N ARG A 373 -26.51 12.65 7.53
CA ARG A 373 -27.28 13.88 7.27
C ARG A 373 -28.30 13.71 6.16
N SER A 374 -27.93 13.04 5.07
CA SER A 374 -28.76 12.91 3.88
C SER A 374 -29.62 11.64 3.86
N GLY A 375 -29.24 10.60 4.61
CA GLY A 375 -29.81 9.26 4.53
C GLY A 375 -29.39 8.48 3.28
N THR A 376 -28.46 8.99 2.48
CA THR A 376 -28.06 8.38 1.19
C THR A 376 -26.57 8.08 1.20
N GLY A 377 -26.19 6.92 0.68
CA GLY A 377 -24.82 6.49 0.54
C GLY A 377 -24.20 7.02 -0.76
N GLN A 378 -23.04 6.50 -1.14
CA GLN A 378 -22.36 6.88 -2.39
C GLN A 378 -21.23 5.93 -2.77
N LEU A 379 -20.88 5.95 -4.05
CA LEU A 379 -19.68 5.33 -4.59
C LEU A 379 -18.44 6.21 -4.34
N ILE A 380 -17.37 5.56 -3.89
CA ILE A 380 -16.01 6.07 -3.78
C ILE A 380 -15.11 5.28 -4.73
N ASP A 381 -14.55 5.94 -5.74
CA ASP A 381 -13.47 5.42 -6.59
C ASP A 381 -12.12 5.91 -6.06
N LEU A 382 -11.35 5.00 -5.46
CA LEU A 382 -10.03 5.25 -4.88
C LEU A 382 -8.94 4.63 -5.76
N SER A 383 -8.40 5.44 -6.67
CA SER A 383 -7.19 5.08 -7.41
C SER A 383 -5.98 5.11 -6.47
N GLN A 384 -5.32 3.95 -6.34
CA GLN A 384 -4.16 3.81 -5.47
C GLN A 384 -2.97 4.63 -5.95
N GLY A 385 -2.82 4.83 -7.26
CA GLY A 385 -1.81 5.71 -7.84
C GLY A 385 -2.08 7.19 -7.58
N GLU A 386 -3.33 7.65 -7.78
CA GLU A 386 -3.71 9.05 -7.51
C GLU A 386 -3.51 9.41 -6.04
N ALA A 387 -3.93 8.54 -5.12
CA ALA A 387 -3.72 8.73 -3.69
C ALA A 387 -2.22 8.72 -3.31
N ALA A 388 -1.41 7.85 -3.92
CA ALA A 388 0.02 7.77 -3.64
C ALA A 388 0.80 9.01 -4.11
N ILE A 389 0.38 9.69 -5.19
CA ILE A 389 1.03 10.92 -5.70
C ILE A 389 1.03 12.04 -4.65
N HIS A 390 0.06 12.07 -3.72
CA HIS A 390 0.05 13.06 -2.63
C HIS A 390 1.29 12.97 -1.72
N PHE A 391 1.93 11.81 -1.63
CA PHE A 391 3.20 11.65 -0.89
C PHE A 391 4.41 12.22 -1.64
N GLN A 392 4.23 12.64 -2.89
CA GLN A 392 5.26 13.24 -3.74
C GLN A 392 4.90 14.68 -4.17
N ALA A 393 3.83 15.27 -3.58
CA ALA A 393 3.30 16.55 -3.99
C ALA A 393 4.35 17.69 -4.04
N PRO A 394 5.28 17.84 -3.06
CA PRO A 394 6.32 18.85 -3.17
C PRO A 394 7.26 18.67 -4.38
N LEU A 395 7.54 17.43 -4.78
CA LEU A 395 8.44 17.13 -5.90
C LEU A 395 7.74 17.37 -7.25
N VAL A 396 6.45 17.02 -7.33
CA VAL A 396 5.60 17.37 -8.48
C VAL A 396 5.50 18.88 -8.65
N LEU A 397 5.32 19.61 -7.54
CA LEU A 397 5.27 21.07 -7.56
C LEU A 397 6.63 21.69 -7.95
N ASP A 398 7.74 21.14 -7.45
CA ASP A 398 9.09 21.62 -7.81
C ASP A 398 9.33 21.50 -9.32
N TYR A 399 8.88 20.40 -9.93
CA TYR A 399 8.90 20.22 -11.37
C TYR A 399 7.96 21.19 -12.10
N ALA A 400 6.69 21.32 -11.66
CA ALA A 400 5.71 22.20 -12.29
C ALA A 400 6.13 23.68 -12.24
N ALA A 401 6.73 24.13 -11.14
CA ALA A 401 7.13 25.51 -10.94
C ALA A 401 8.52 25.83 -11.53
N ASN A 402 9.46 24.87 -11.48
CA ASN A 402 10.88 25.14 -11.76
C ASN A 402 11.51 24.22 -12.81
N GLY A 403 10.78 23.26 -13.36
CA GLY A 403 11.29 22.25 -14.30
C GLY A 403 12.31 21.27 -13.68
N ARG A 404 12.46 21.25 -12.34
CA ARG A 404 13.42 20.38 -11.66
C ARG A 404 12.84 18.98 -11.46
N VAL A 405 13.50 17.98 -12.05
CA VAL A 405 13.18 16.57 -11.84
C VAL A 405 14.06 16.04 -10.70
N ALA A 406 13.44 15.64 -9.59
CA ALA A 406 14.16 15.00 -8.49
C ALA A 406 14.57 13.57 -8.88
N GLY A 407 15.74 13.15 -8.38
CA GLY A 407 16.26 11.78 -8.51
C GLY A 407 16.69 11.23 -7.14
N PRO A 408 17.23 10.00 -7.10
CA PRO A 408 17.67 9.38 -5.86
C PRO A 408 18.81 10.17 -5.22
N ALA A 409 18.66 10.54 -3.95
CA ALA A 409 19.63 11.37 -3.23
C ALA A 409 20.41 10.59 -2.15
N GLY A 410 20.17 9.28 -2.01
CA GLY A 410 20.70 8.51 -0.89
C GLY A 410 20.17 9.06 0.43
N HIS A 411 21.09 9.47 1.31
CA HIS A 411 20.76 10.13 2.57
C HIS A 411 20.96 11.65 2.51
N ASP A 412 21.27 12.25 1.36
CA ASP A 412 21.45 13.70 1.31
C ASP A 412 20.15 14.44 1.69
N SER A 413 20.28 15.52 2.43
CA SER A 413 19.19 16.43 2.81
C SER A 413 19.43 17.80 2.18
N ARG A 414 18.35 18.52 1.85
CA ARG A 414 18.42 19.90 1.33
C ARG A 414 18.66 20.94 2.43
N THR A 415 18.50 20.56 3.69
CA THR A 415 18.55 21.48 4.85
C THR A 415 19.52 21.04 5.93
N ASP A 416 19.91 19.76 5.93
CA ASP A 416 20.64 19.16 7.04
C ASP A 416 22.00 18.66 6.54
N ALA A 417 23.07 19.01 7.25
CA ALA A 417 24.42 18.57 6.97
C ALA A 417 25.25 18.56 8.27
N PRO A 418 25.83 17.41 8.68
CA PRO A 418 25.65 16.08 8.08
C PRO A 418 24.21 15.55 8.22
N ASN A 419 23.83 14.66 7.31
CA ASN A 419 22.60 13.88 7.37
C ASN A 419 22.89 12.49 6.82
N GLY A 420 22.93 11.47 7.67
CA GLY A 420 23.45 10.17 7.28
C GLY A 420 23.09 9.02 8.20
N VAL A 421 23.34 7.82 7.71
CA VAL A 421 23.19 6.55 8.43
C VAL A 421 24.55 5.86 8.45
N TYR A 422 25.11 5.67 9.64
CA TYR A 422 26.47 5.18 9.84
C TYR A 422 26.44 3.81 10.52
N ALA A 423 27.27 2.89 10.03
CA ALA A 423 27.41 1.58 10.65
C ALA A 423 27.94 1.73 12.08
N CYS A 424 27.42 0.89 12.97
CA CYS A 424 27.82 0.79 14.37
C CYS A 424 28.41 -0.60 14.63
N SER A 425 28.94 -0.81 15.84
CA SER A 425 29.41 -2.12 16.26
C SER A 425 28.28 -3.15 16.22
N GLY A 426 28.62 -4.38 15.83
CA GLY A 426 27.66 -5.47 15.66
C GLY A 426 27.17 -5.65 14.22
N ARG A 427 26.37 -6.70 14.00
CA ARG A 427 25.86 -7.06 12.68
C ARG A 427 24.62 -6.25 12.35
N GLU A 428 24.63 -5.57 11.20
CA GLU A 428 23.48 -4.79 10.67
C GLU A 428 22.94 -3.80 11.72
N ARG A 429 23.86 -3.10 12.42
CA ARG A 429 23.57 -2.04 13.37
C ARG A 429 24.00 -0.72 12.77
N TYR A 430 23.14 0.29 12.89
CA TYR A 430 23.38 1.62 12.35
C TYR A 430 22.80 2.68 13.27
N VAL A 431 23.36 3.90 13.19
CA VAL A 431 22.81 5.10 13.79
C VAL A 431 22.52 6.11 12.68
N ALA A 432 21.32 6.68 12.68
CA ALA A 432 20.98 7.84 11.87
C ALA A 432 21.32 9.11 12.65
N ILE A 433 22.00 10.07 12.01
CA ILE A 433 22.37 11.36 12.59
C ILE A 433 22.00 12.46 11.60
N SER A 434 21.35 13.52 12.10
CA SER A 434 21.03 14.72 11.33
C SER A 434 21.43 15.99 12.08
N CYS A 435 21.91 17.00 11.35
CA CYS A 435 22.24 18.32 11.86
C CYS A 435 21.65 19.42 10.96
N ALA A 436 20.57 20.04 11.43
CA ALA A 436 19.92 21.17 10.79
C ALA A 436 20.46 22.53 11.28
N THR A 437 20.94 22.62 12.52
CA THR A 437 21.39 23.89 13.12
C THR A 437 22.87 23.91 13.46
N THR A 438 23.42 25.12 13.59
CA THR A 438 24.81 25.35 13.99
C THR A 438 25.09 24.83 15.41
N GLU A 439 24.13 24.92 16.32
CA GLU A 439 24.24 24.38 17.68
C GLU A 439 24.36 22.86 17.68
N GLN A 440 23.54 22.17 16.86
CA GLN A 440 23.61 20.72 16.66
C GLN A 440 24.95 20.32 16.07
N TRP A 441 25.43 21.06 15.06
CA TRP A 441 26.74 20.85 14.47
C TRP A 441 27.85 20.96 15.51
N HIS A 442 27.88 22.01 16.32
CA HIS A 442 28.87 22.16 17.38
C HIS A 442 28.81 21.04 18.41
N ALA A 443 27.61 20.60 18.79
CA ALA A 443 27.43 19.48 19.71
C ALA A 443 27.97 18.17 19.12
N LEU A 444 27.65 17.87 17.86
CA LEU A 444 28.15 16.70 17.15
C LEU A 444 29.67 16.74 17.01
N ARG A 445 30.24 17.87 16.57
CA ARG A 445 31.69 18.06 16.42
C ARG A 445 32.43 17.77 17.72
N ARG A 446 31.91 18.26 18.86
CA ARG A 446 32.48 17.97 20.19
C ARG A 446 32.32 16.51 20.58
N ALA A 447 31.14 15.93 20.38
CA ALA A 447 30.83 14.56 20.79
C ALA A 447 31.66 13.52 20.02
N ALA A 448 31.83 13.74 18.71
CA ALA A 448 32.58 12.87 17.81
C ALA A 448 34.06 13.26 17.68
N ALA A 449 34.50 14.34 18.36
CA ALA A 449 35.84 14.90 18.27
C ALA A 449 36.30 15.13 16.81
N LEU A 450 35.43 15.66 15.95
CA LEU A 450 35.74 15.84 14.53
C LEU A 450 36.85 16.89 14.34
N GLU A 451 37.85 16.54 13.54
CA GLU A 451 39.04 17.35 13.28
C GLU A 451 38.96 18.05 11.92
N GLY A 452 39.45 19.29 11.84
CA GLY A 452 39.52 20.05 10.59
C GLY A 452 38.23 20.75 10.17
N PHE A 453 37.22 20.81 11.05
CA PHE A 453 35.91 21.41 10.74
C PHE A 453 35.45 22.49 11.74
N ASP A 454 36.37 23.33 12.23
CA ASP A 454 36.11 24.45 13.16
C ASP A 454 36.23 25.85 12.54
N GLY A 455 36.46 25.92 11.22
CA GLY A 455 36.47 27.14 10.44
C GLY A 455 35.07 27.76 10.25
N PRO A 456 34.99 29.09 10.01
CA PRO A 456 33.73 29.82 9.85
C PRO A 456 32.85 29.31 8.69
N GLU A 457 33.42 28.65 7.69
CA GLU A 457 32.68 28.01 6.60
C GLU A 457 31.77 26.88 7.08
N TYR A 458 32.10 26.20 8.18
CA TYR A 458 31.31 25.08 8.71
C TYR A 458 30.16 25.54 9.61
N GLU A 459 30.02 26.85 9.84
CA GLU A 459 28.89 27.43 10.55
C GLU A 459 27.60 27.40 9.70
N THR A 460 27.72 27.24 8.38
CA THR A 460 26.58 27.17 7.45
C THR A 460 26.33 25.76 6.93
N TYR A 461 25.09 25.52 6.47
CA TYR A 461 24.75 24.28 5.77
C TYR A 461 25.63 24.07 4.54
N GLU A 462 25.85 25.12 3.73
CA GLU A 462 26.58 25.02 2.46
C GLU A 462 28.02 24.56 2.65
N GLY A 463 28.72 25.09 3.66
CA GLY A 463 30.10 24.69 3.91
C GLY A 463 30.21 23.26 4.45
N ARG A 464 29.29 22.85 5.33
CA ARG A 464 29.22 21.45 5.81
C ARG A 464 28.87 20.50 4.68
N HIS A 465 27.87 20.83 3.87
CA HIS A 465 27.46 20.04 2.72
C HIS A 465 28.58 19.93 1.67
N ALA A 466 29.33 21.01 1.41
CA ALA A 466 30.49 20.97 0.50
C ALA A 466 31.60 20.01 1.00
N ALA A 467 31.75 19.89 2.32
CA ALA A 467 32.72 19.00 2.96
C ALA A 467 32.15 17.62 3.37
N ARG A 468 30.89 17.30 3.00
CA ARG A 468 30.15 16.12 3.50
C ARG A 468 30.92 14.82 3.41
N VAL A 469 31.59 14.56 2.28
CA VAL A 469 32.39 13.33 2.09
C VAL A 469 33.45 13.16 3.18
N SER A 470 34.11 14.24 3.60
CA SER A 470 35.14 14.19 4.66
C SER A 470 34.53 14.11 6.06
N ILE A 471 33.42 14.82 6.29
CA ILE A 471 32.68 14.75 7.55
C ILE A 471 32.12 13.33 7.76
N ASP A 472 31.47 12.77 6.75
CA ASP A 472 30.89 11.43 6.77
C ASP A 472 31.94 10.35 6.95
N ALA A 473 33.14 10.52 6.38
CA ALA A 473 34.24 9.58 6.60
C ALA A 473 34.69 9.54 8.07
N GLN A 474 34.83 10.70 8.73
CA GLN A 474 35.16 10.74 10.16
C GLN A 474 34.03 10.20 11.03
N LEU A 475 32.77 10.55 10.72
CA LEU A 475 31.60 10.03 11.43
C LEU A 475 31.45 8.53 11.27
N ALA A 476 31.65 7.98 10.07
CA ALA A 476 31.58 6.54 9.82
C ALA A 476 32.65 5.79 10.62
N ALA A 477 33.90 6.29 10.65
CA ALA A 477 34.97 5.69 11.44
C ALA A 477 34.65 5.73 12.95
N TRP A 478 34.15 6.85 13.44
CA TRP A 478 33.77 7.02 14.84
C TRP A 478 32.61 6.11 15.24
N CYS A 479 31.53 6.08 14.44
CA CYS A 479 30.32 5.29 14.75
C CYS A 479 30.59 3.78 14.73
N ALA A 480 31.48 3.29 13.85
CA ALA A 480 31.73 1.86 13.65
C ALA A 480 32.17 1.12 14.92
N GLU A 481 32.76 1.81 15.89
CA GLU A 481 33.23 1.25 17.15
C GLU A 481 32.22 1.39 18.31
N GLN A 482 31.06 2.01 18.08
CA GLN A 482 30.10 2.33 19.13
C GLN A 482 28.90 1.36 19.11
N ASP A 483 28.24 1.16 20.25
CA ASP A 483 26.88 0.61 20.24
C ASP A 483 25.90 1.67 19.71
N GLY A 484 25.04 1.29 18.77
CA GLY A 484 24.16 2.24 18.08
C GLY A 484 23.07 2.84 18.98
N HIS A 485 22.56 2.09 19.96
CA HIS A 485 21.53 2.58 20.89
C HIS A 485 22.14 3.52 21.94
N GLU A 486 23.27 3.12 22.53
CA GLU A 486 24.00 3.95 23.49
C GLU A 486 24.49 5.25 22.83
N LEU A 487 24.98 5.16 21.60
CA LEU A 487 25.41 6.31 20.83
C LEU A 487 24.26 7.27 20.53
N ALA A 488 23.11 6.76 20.06
CA ALA A 488 21.94 7.57 19.77
C ALA A 488 21.43 8.30 21.03
N ALA A 489 21.39 7.61 22.19
CA ALA A 489 21.00 8.22 23.45
C ALA A 489 21.97 9.34 23.87
N ARG A 490 23.29 9.09 23.81
CA ARG A 490 24.32 10.10 24.11
C ARG A 490 24.25 11.33 23.22
N LEU A 491 24.03 11.13 21.92
CA LEU A 491 23.88 12.23 20.96
C LEU A 491 22.62 13.04 21.23
N THR A 492 21.50 12.38 21.49
CA THR A 492 20.22 13.04 21.83
C THR A 492 20.35 13.87 23.10
N ASP A 493 20.97 13.34 24.16
CA ASP A 493 21.24 14.06 25.41
C ASP A 493 22.15 15.29 25.20
N ALA A 494 23.04 15.24 24.21
CA ALA A 494 23.90 16.35 23.81
C ALA A 494 23.20 17.38 22.89
N GLY A 495 21.92 17.15 22.54
CA GLY A 495 21.14 18.01 21.65
C GLY A 495 21.33 17.74 20.16
N VAL A 496 21.93 16.61 19.78
CA VAL A 496 22.09 16.18 18.38
C VAL A 496 20.97 15.20 18.02
N PRO A 497 20.12 15.49 17.01
CA PRO A 497 19.15 14.53 16.52
C PRO A 497 19.81 13.24 16.03
N ALA A 498 19.59 12.15 16.75
CA ALA A 498 20.11 10.83 16.40
C ALA A 498 19.14 9.73 16.82
N SER A 499 19.14 8.62 16.07
CA SER A 499 18.37 7.42 16.42
C SER A 499 19.12 6.16 15.98
N ALA A 500 19.07 5.12 16.79
CA ALA A 500 19.43 3.79 16.32
C ALA A 500 18.46 3.37 15.20
N VAL A 501 18.98 2.74 14.14
CA VAL A 501 18.14 2.18 13.08
C VAL A 501 17.56 0.86 13.57
N GLN A 502 16.25 0.86 13.81
CA GLN A 502 15.52 -0.31 14.29
C GLN A 502 15.37 -1.37 13.20
N ARG A 503 15.59 -2.63 13.55
CA ARG A 503 15.18 -3.80 12.77
C ARG A 503 13.77 -4.24 13.17
N PRO A 504 13.04 -4.96 12.32
CA PRO A 504 11.75 -5.53 12.70
C PRO A 504 11.80 -6.38 13.98
N SER A 505 12.92 -7.08 14.23
CA SER A 505 13.14 -7.84 15.47
C SER A 505 13.25 -6.96 16.70
N ASP A 506 13.82 -5.76 16.58
CA ASP A 506 14.03 -4.85 17.72
C ASP A 506 12.70 -4.25 18.21
N LEU A 507 11.70 -4.13 17.32
CA LEU A 507 10.40 -3.54 17.63
C LEU A 507 9.64 -4.29 18.73
N TYR A 508 9.81 -5.61 18.84
CA TYR A 508 9.18 -6.42 19.90
C TYR A 508 9.74 -6.15 21.30
N SER A 509 10.91 -5.51 21.37
CA SER A 509 11.57 -5.11 22.61
C SER A 509 11.70 -3.59 22.75
N ASP A 510 11.02 -2.82 21.88
CA ASP A 510 11.06 -1.37 21.93
C ASP A 510 10.27 -0.85 23.15
N PRO A 511 10.90 -0.10 24.08
CA PRO A 511 10.24 0.33 25.32
C PRO A 511 9.02 1.22 25.08
N GLN A 512 9.00 2.00 24.00
CA GLN A 512 7.87 2.87 23.67
C GLN A 512 6.71 2.06 23.10
N LEU A 513 6.98 1.05 22.26
CA LEU A 513 5.94 0.14 21.77
C LEU A 513 5.39 -0.76 22.89
N GLU A 514 6.23 -1.22 23.81
CA GLU A 514 5.81 -1.94 25.02
C GLU A 514 4.91 -1.05 25.90
N HIS A 515 5.34 0.18 26.21
CA HIS A 515 4.54 1.15 26.97
C HIS A 515 3.17 1.40 26.32
N ARG A 516 3.12 1.42 24.99
CA ARG A 516 1.88 1.60 24.22
C ARG A 516 1.04 0.33 24.08
N GLY A 517 1.53 -0.83 24.52
CA GLY A 517 0.89 -2.13 24.31
C GLY A 517 0.66 -2.42 22.82
N PHE A 518 1.62 -2.06 21.96
CA PHE A 518 1.40 -2.04 20.52
C PHE A 518 1.20 -3.44 19.94
N PHE A 519 2.02 -4.43 20.29
CA PHE A 519 1.82 -5.80 19.83
C PHE A 519 0.84 -6.53 20.75
N VAL A 520 -0.21 -7.10 20.17
CA VAL A 520 -1.26 -7.83 20.90
C VAL A 520 -1.18 -9.30 20.53
N THR A 521 -1.23 -10.19 21.52
CA THR A 521 -1.34 -11.64 21.25
C THR A 521 -2.81 -12.04 21.22
N LEU A 522 -3.22 -12.71 20.15
CA LEU A 522 -4.56 -13.28 20.00
C LEU A 522 -4.47 -14.80 19.79
N ASP A 523 -5.47 -15.52 20.25
CA ASP A 523 -5.60 -16.96 20.04
C ASP A 523 -6.26 -17.24 18.69
N HIS A 524 -5.46 -17.66 17.70
CA HIS A 524 -5.95 -18.02 16.37
C HIS A 524 -6.28 -19.52 16.29
N SER A 525 -7.44 -19.87 15.71
CA SER A 525 -7.96 -21.25 15.67
C SER A 525 -6.96 -22.28 15.10
N ALA A 526 -6.17 -21.92 14.08
CA ALA A 526 -5.14 -22.80 13.50
C ALA A 526 -3.70 -22.56 13.99
N MET A 527 -3.40 -21.38 14.54
CA MET A 527 -2.01 -20.97 14.86
C MET A 527 -1.73 -20.87 16.37
N GLY A 528 -2.77 -21.00 17.20
CA GLY A 528 -2.70 -20.73 18.63
C GLY A 528 -2.34 -19.27 18.94
N PRO A 529 -1.76 -19.01 20.14
CA PRO A 529 -1.31 -17.67 20.54
C PRO A 529 -0.29 -17.12 19.56
N THR A 530 -0.59 -15.95 18.98
CA THR A 530 0.18 -15.36 17.88
C THR A 530 0.14 -13.83 17.95
N PRO A 531 1.25 -13.11 17.63
CA PRO A 531 1.28 -11.66 17.70
C PRO A 531 0.58 -10.99 16.50
N TYR A 532 -0.14 -9.91 16.78
CA TYR A 532 -0.79 -9.03 15.82
C TYR A 532 -0.32 -7.60 16.07
N ASP A 533 -0.27 -6.81 15.00
CA ASP A 533 -0.13 -5.37 15.11
C ASP A 533 -1.38 -4.80 15.79
N GLY A 534 -1.19 -4.13 16.92
CA GLY A 534 -2.25 -3.40 17.59
C GLY A 534 -2.51 -2.05 16.94
N LEU A 535 -3.23 -1.21 17.67
CA LEU A 535 -3.77 0.02 17.12
C LEU A 535 -2.75 1.14 17.10
N ALA A 536 -2.59 1.78 15.93
CA ALA A 536 -1.76 2.97 15.80
C ALA A 536 -2.32 4.16 16.60
N THR A 537 -3.64 4.24 16.76
CA THR A 537 -4.36 5.33 17.42
C THR A 537 -5.06 4.89 18.69
N GLN A 538 -5.00 5.72 19.73
CA GLN A 538 -5.71 5.52 21.00
C GLN A 538 -6.72 6.66 21.17
N PHE A 539 -8.02 6.33 21.11
CA PHE A 539 -9.09 7.28 21.42
C PHE A 539 -9.40 7.25 22.92
N SER A 540 -9.53 8.43 23.54
CA SER A 540 -9.72 8.58 24.98
C SER A 540 -11.06 8.05 25.50
N GLU A 541 -12.13 8.16 24.70
CA GLU A 541 -13.49 7.75 25.11
C GLU A 541 -14.00 6.49 24.40
N THR A 542 -13.52 6.22 23.19
CA THR A 542 -13.94 5.09 22.36
C THR A 542 -12.72 4.32 21.83
N PRO A 543 -11.89 3.75 22.72
CA PRO A 543 -10.68 3.03 22.29
C PRO A 543 -11.06 1.91 21.33
N GLY A 544 -10.30 1.78 20.24
CA GLY A 544 -10.41 0.59 19.40
C GLY A 544 -9.93 -0.65 20.17
N LEU A 545 -10.30 -1.83 19.66
CA LEU A 545 -9.84 -3.11 20.18
C LEU A 545 -9.83 -4.15 19.07
N LEU A 546 -8.74 -4.91 18.96
CA LEU A 546 -8.72 -6.13 18.17
C LEU A 546 -9.61 -7.17 18.86
N SER A 547 -10.78 -7.46 18.27
CA SER A 547 -11.84 -8.24 18.94
C SER A 547 -11.62 -9.75 18.88
N LYS A 548 -11.01 -10.26 17.80
CA LYS A 548 -10.67 -11.66 17.59
C LYS A 548 -9.46 -11.78 16.66
N ALA A 549 -8.81 -12.94 16.68
CA ALA A 549 -7.86 -13.33 15.64
C ALA A 549 -8.56 -13.37 14.27
N ALA A 550 -7.78 -13.33 13.18
CA ALA A 550 -8.35 -13.52 11.85
C ALA A 550 -9.04 -14.89 11.71
N PRO A 551 -10.06 -15.00 10.86
CA PRO A 551 -10.77 -16.25 10.65
C PRO A 551 -9.97 -17.22 9.78
N MET A 552 -10.08 -18.51 10.06
CA MET A 552 -9.79 -19.56 9.07
C MET A 552 -10.74 -19.40 7.87
N LEU A 553 -10.35 -19.98 6.73
CA LEU A 553 -11.21 -20.00 5.56
C LEU A 553 -12.59 -20.58 5.93
N GLY A 554 -13.65 -19.80 5.71
CA GLY A 554 -15.03 -20.21 5.96
C GLY A 554 -15.41 -20.44 7.44
N GLU A 555 -14.58 -20.04 8.41
CA GLU A 555 -14.80 -20.32 9.84
C GLU A 555 -16.17 -19.85 10.34
N ASP A 556 -16.65 -18.72 9.82
CA ASP A 556 -17.88 -18.08 10.27
C ASP A 556 -19.04 -18.26 9.26
N THR A 557 -18.88 -19.04 8.18
CA THR A 557 -19.89 -19.19 7.10
C THR A 557 -21.27 -19.54 7.62
N HIS A 558 -21.41 -20.64 8.35
CA HIS A 558 -22.72 -21.06 8.85
C HIS A 558 -23.35 -20.01 9.78
N TYR A 559 -22.55 -19.43 10.68
CA TYR A 559 -23.01 -18.41 11.62
C TYR A 559 -23.52 -17.16 10.89
N VAL A 560 -22.77 -16.65 9.91
CA VAL A 560 -23.18 -15.46 9.16
C VAL A 560 -24.45 -15.72 8.35
N LEU A 561 -24.54 -16.85 7.63
CA LEU A 561 -25.73 -17.13 6.81
C LEU A 561 -26.99 -17.28 7.66
N THR A 562 -26.90 -17.96 8.81
CA THR A 562 -28.06 -18.21 9.68
C THR A 562 -28.41 -16.98 10.51
N GLU A 563 -27.45 -16.40 11.25
CA GLU A 563 -27.73 -15.34 12.23
C GLU A 563 -27.84 -13.95 11.61
N PHE A 564 -27.14 -13.67 10.50
CA PHE A 564 -27.17 -12.35 9.88
C PHE A 564 -28.15 -12.28 8.71
N LEU A 565 -28.22 -13.32 7.88
CA LEU A 565 -29.09 -13.35 6.70
C LEU A 565 -30.41 -14.10 6.94
N GLY A 566 -30.54 -14.83 8.05
CA GLY A 566 -31.76 -15.58 8.37
C GLY A 566 -32.00 -16.79 7.46
N ILE A 567 -30.96 -17.26 6.76
CA ILE A 567 -31.03 -18.42 5.86
C ILE A 567 -31.20 -19.68 6.72
N SER A 568 -32.16 -20.54 6.37
CA SER A 568 -32.42 -21.75 7.15
C SER A 568 -31.25 -22.75 7.05
N PRO A 569 -31.01 -23.59 8.08
CA PRO A 569 -30.00 -24.65 8.01
C PRO A 569 -30.18 -25.57 6.79
N GLU A 570 -31.42 -25.82 6.38
CA GLU A 570 -31.76 -26.61 5.19
C GLU A 570 -31.29 -25.91 3.90
N GLU A 571 -31.47 -24.59 3.79
CA GLU A 571 -30.98 -23.81 2.65
C GLU A 571 -29.45 -23.70 2.64
N VAL A 572 -28.81 -23.56 3.81
CA VAL A 572 -27.35 -23.59 3.91
C VAL A 572 -26.81 -24.93 3.41
N ALA A 573 -27.43 -26.05 3.78
CA ALA A 573 -27.05 -27.37 3.26
C ALA A 573 -27.21 -27.45 1.73
N ARG A 574 -28.30 -26.91 1.18
CA ARG A 574 -28.51 -26.83 -0.28
C ARG A 574 -27.40 -26.04 -0.97
N TYR A 575 -26.99 -24.90 -0.41
CA TYR A 575 -25.92 -24.07 -0.95
C TYR A 575 -24.54 -24.76 -0.88
N ALA A 576 -24.29 -25.56 0.16
CA ALA A 576 -23.10 -26.40 0.22
C ALA A 576 -23.13 -27.50 -0.85
N GLU A 577 -24.26 -28.18 -1.03
CA GLU A 577 -24.42 -29.22 -2.06
C GLU A 577 -24.28 -28.68 -3.49
N SER A 578 -24.65 -27.41 -3.74
CA SER A 578 -24.50 -26.77 -5.05
C SER A 578 -23.09 -26.25 -5.33
N GLY A 579 -22.17 -26.33 -4.34
CA GLY A 579 -20.81 -25.81 -4.43
C GLY A 579 -20.72 -24.28 -4.35
N ALA A 580 -21.78 -23.63 -3.85
CA ALA A 580 -21.79 -22.20 -3.58
C ALA A 580 -21.04 -21.86 -2.28
N LEU A 581 -21.00 -22.81 -1.34
CA LEU A 581 -20.19 -22.74 -0.12
C LEU A 581 -19.05 -23.76 -0.21
N SER A 582 -17.92 -23.44 0.41
CA SER A 582 -16.76 -24.34 0.52
C SER A 582 -16.28 -24.42 1.95
#